data_AF-A0AAY5L2C4-F1
#
_entry.id   AF-A0AAY5L2C4-F1
#
_cell.length_a   1.000
_cell.length_b   1.000
_cell.length_c   1.000
_cell.angle_alpha   90.00
_cell.angle_beta   90.00
_cell.angle_gamma   90.00
#
_symmetry.space_group_name_H-M   'P 1'
#
loop_
_entity.id
_entity.type
_entity.pdbx_description
1 polymer ?
#
loop_
_entity_poly.entity_id
_entity_poly.type
_entity_poly.pdbx_seq_one_letter_code
_entity_poly.pdbx_strand_id
1 'polypeptide(L)' 'MAGRAFANWWTKMRPYYAGAYQEMWVGLGIMTLLYYKISYGGELSRISEPAH' A
#
# COMPACT_ATOMS: atom_id res chain seq x y z
N MET A 1 20.85 17.00 -8.01
CA MET A 1 21.38 16.57 -6.69
C MET A 1 20.52 15.48 -6.02
N ALA A 2 19.19 15.53 -6.09
CA ALA A 2 18.30 14.51 -5.49
C ALA A 2 18.51 13.06 -5.99
N GLY A 3 18.73 12.85 -7.29
CA GLY A 3 18.86 11.50 -7.87
C GLY A 3 20.08 10.71 -7.37
N ARG A 4 21.18 11.39 -7.01
CA ARG A 4 22.40 10.73 -6.53
C ARG A 4 22.31 10.37 -5.04
N ALA A 5 21.61 11.20 -4.26
CA ALA A 5 21.26 10.88 -2.88
C ALA A 5 20.29 9.68 -2.81
N PHE A 6 19.29 9.65 -3.70
CA PHE A 6 18.38 8.52 -3.82
C PHE A 6 19.10 7.23 -4.23
N ALA A 7 19.97 7.27 -5.24
CA ALA A 7 20.71 6.08 -5.69
C ALA A 7 21.62 5.50 -4.58
N ASN A 8 22.29 6.36 -3.80
CA ASN A 8 23.13 5.93 -2.69
C ASN A 8 22.30 5.34 -1.54
N TRP A 9 21.15 5.94 -1.23
CA TRP A 9 20.23 5.43 -0.21
C TRP A 9 19.58 4.11 -0.64
N TRP A 10 19.07 4.04 -1.88
CA TRP A 10 18.45 2.85 -2.45
C TRP A 10 19.39 1.66 -2.50
N THR A 11 20.68 1.87 -2.81
CA THR A 11 21.69 0.80 -2.80
C THR A 11 21.84 0.16 -1.42
N LYS A 12 21.77 0.96 -0.34
CA LYS A 12 21.82 0.45 1.04
C LYS A 12 20.52 -0.23 1.48
N MET A 13 19.39 0.28 1.02
CA MET A 13 18.05 -0.18 1.39
C MET A 13 17.57 -1.40 0.58
N ARG A 14 18.09 -1.58 -0.65
CA ARG A 14 17.73 -2.66 -1.58
C ARG A 14 17.72 -4.06 -0.96
N PRO A 15 18.76 -4.52 -0.23
CA PRO A 15 18.77 -5.88 0.31
C PRO A 15 17.64 -6.12 1.33
N TYR A 16 17.24 -5.09 2.08
CA TYR A 16 16.14 -5.19 3.04
C TYR A 16 14.79 -5.22 2.31
N TYR A 17 14.52 -4.27 1.42
CA TYR A 17 13.22 -4.19 0.72
C TYR A 17 12.97 -5.25 -0.34
N ALA A 18 14.02 -5.78 -0.98
CA ALA A 18 13.90 -6.76 -2.07
C ALA A 18 14.20 -8.21 -1.63
N GLY A 19 14.91 -8.41 -0.52
CA GLY A 19 15.31 -9.74 -0.05
C GLY A 19 14.46 -10.30 1.08
N ALA A 20 14.25 -9.52 2.15
CA ALA A 20 13.63 -10.01 3.39
C ALA A 20 12.15 -9.62 3.56
N TYR A 21 11.68 -8.59 2.86
CA TYR A 21 10.33 -8.01 3.05
C TYR A 21 9.35 -8.33 1.92
N GLN A 22 9.56 -9.42 1.18
CA GLN A 22 8.68 -9.79 0.07
C GLN A 22 7.24 -10.07 0.54
N GLU A 23 7.08 -10.71 1.70
CA GLU A 23 5.78 -10.93 2.36
C GLU A 23 5.18 -9.65 2.93
N MET A 24 6.01 -8.66 3.26
CA MET A 24 5.55 -7.35 3.72
C MET A 24 4.88 -6.54 2.62
N TRP A 25 5.31 -6.68 1.36
CA TRP A 25 4.60 -6.10 0.22
C TRP A 25 3.24 -6.76 -0.01
N VAL A 26 3.16 -8.07 0.17
CA VAL A 26 1.89 -8.81 0.12
C VAL A 26 0.97 -8.37 1.27
N GLY A 27 1.50 -8.27 2.49
CA GLY A 27 0.78 -7.77 3.66
C GLY A 27 0.29 -6.34 3.48
N LEU A 28 1.11 -5.44 2.91
CA LEU A 28 0.70 -4.08 2.54
C LEU A 28 -0.44 -4.09 1.51
N GLY A 29 -0.36 -4.95 0.49
CA GLY A 29 -1.42 -5.10 -0.50
C GLY A 29 -2.74 -5.56 0.14
N ILE A 30 -2.68 -6.59 0.99
CA ILE A 30 -3.85 -7.11 1.71
C ILE A 30 -4.42 -6.04 2.65
N MET A 31 -3.60 -5.37 3.45
CA MET A 31 -4.04 -4.31 4.35
C MET A 31 -4.64 -3.12 3.60
N THR A 32 -4.07 -2.73 2.46
CA THR A 32 -4.63 -1.65 1.62
C THR A 32 -5.99 -2.06 1.04
N LEU A 33 -6.13 -3.29 0.56
CA LEU A 33 -7.40 -3.81 0.06
C LEU A 33 -8.46 -3.95 1.16
N LEU A 34 -8.07 -4.44 2.33
CA LEU A 34 -8.95 -4.52 3.51
C LEU A 34 -9.37 -3.12 3.96
N TYR A 35 -8.42 -2.19 4.08
CA TYR A 35 -8.72 -0.80 4.44
C TYR A 35 -9.65 -0.14 3.42
N TYR A 36 -9.40 -0.36 2.12
CA TYR A 36 -10.26 0.14 1.06
C TYR A 36 -11.68 -0.45 1.17
N LYS A 37 -11.80 -1.77 1.36
CA LYS A 37 -13.09 -2.44 1.54
C LYS A 37 -13.81 -2.04 2.82
N ILE A 38 -13.12 -1.80 3.92
CA ILE A 38 -13.73 -1.38 5.19
C ILE A 38 -14.16 0.08 5.10
N SER A 39 -13.28 0.96 4.62
CA SER A 39 -13.54 2.41 4.57
C SER A 39 -14.56 2.77 3.48
N TYR A 40 -14.49 2.14 2.31
CA TYR A 40 -15.34 2.46 1.17
C TYR A 40 -16.39 1.40 0.84
N GLY A 41 -16.28 0.16 1.35
CA GLY A 41 -17.34 -0.84 1.16
C GLY A 41 -18.61 -0.50 1.94
N GLY A 42 -18.50 0.16 3.10
CA GLY A 42 -19.63 0.78 3.79
C GLY A 42 -20.19 2.00 3.02
N GLU A 43 -19.31 2.83 2.47
CA GLU A 43 -19.67 4.02 1.68
C GLU A 43 -20.39 3.64 0.37
N LEU A 44 -19.95 2.60 -0.34
CA LEU A 44 -20.60 2.05 -1.54
C LEU A 44 -21.97 1.46 -1.23
N SER A 45 -22.13 0.81 -0.08
CA SER A 45 -23.42 0.28 0.38
C SER A 45 -24.41 1.42 0.63
N ARG A 46 -23.96 2.53 1.23
CA ARG A 46 -24.76 3.74 1.49
C ARG A 46 -25.07 4.56 0.23
N ILE A 47 -24.18 4.55 -0.77
CA ILE A 47 -24.41 5.19 -2.07
C ILE A 47 -25.37 4.35 -2.94
N SER A 48 -25.42 3.02 -2.73
CA SER A 48 -26.36 2.13 -3.43
C SER A 48 -27.74 2.03 -2.79
N GLU A 49 -27.95 2.62 -1.62
CA GLU A 49 -29.27 2.76 -1.01
C GLU A 49 -29.95 3.98 -1.67
N PRO A 50 -30.96 3.80 -2.53
CA PRO A 50 -31.71 4.95 -3.03
C PRO A 50 -32.40 5.59 -1.83
N ALA A 51 -32.18 6.89 -1.63
CA ALA A 51 -32.92 7.68 -0.68
C ALA A 51 -34.42 7.56 -1.00
N HIS A 52 -35.13 6.71 -0.24
CA HIS A 52 -36.58 6.55 -0.27
C HIS A 52 -37.12 6.59 1.15
#